data_AF-A0A7S2FJU8-F1
#
_entry.id   AF-A0A7S2FJU8-F1
#
_cell.length_a   1.000
_cell.length_b   1.000
_cell.length_c   1.000
_cell.angle_alpha   90.00
_cell.angle_beta   90.00
_cell.angle_gamma   90.00
#
_symmetry.space_group_name_H-M   'P 1'
#
loop_
_entity.id
_entity.type
_entity.pdbx_description
1 polymer ?
#
loop_
_entity_poly.entity_id
_entity_poly.type
_entity_poly.pdbx_seq_one_letter_code
_entity_poly.pdbx_strand_id
1 'polypeptide(L)'
;MSGPREKCYKGADIDALKTADITAVNLKRLIRAIHALSPKTAVLVLARHPDTRQIVYTRESSLPAISALNAAVEKKIEGEPNTFFVNFSFPLGENMFQWLSKVHPNCRGDRVMATSVMEALFSHKILSRGLALGSAEQCLGNSACGSMSLECCQRSALCYVA
;
A
#
# COMPACT_ATOMS: atom_id res chain seq x y z
N MET A 1 4.26 28.12 23.80
CA MET A 1 2.97 28.42 23.17
C MET A 1 2.76 27.43 22.03
N SER A 2 1.95 26.40 22.26
CA SER A 2 1.62 25.38 21.26
C SER A 2 0.54 25.93 20.32
N GLY A 3 0.89 26.11 19.05
CA GLY A 3 -0.03 26.57 18.00
C GLY A 3 -1.23 25.64 17.80
N PRO A 4 -2.24 26.07 17.03
CA PRO A 4 -3.48 25.32 16.84
C PRO A 4 -3.18 23.96 16.21
N ARG A 5 -3.70 22.88 16.79
CA ARG A 5 -3.62 21.54 16.19
C ARG A 5 -4.51 21.50 14.94
N GLU A 6 -3.92 21.45 13.75
CA GLU A 6 -4.59 21.38 12.44
C GLU A 6 -5.38 20.07 12.16
N LYS A 7 -5.84 19.34 13.18
CA LYS A 7 -6.36 17.96 13.02
C LYS A 7 -7.84 17.75 13.37
N CYS A 8 -8.68 18.77 13.29
CA CYS A 8 -10.07 18.64 13.77
C CYS A 8 -11.10 19.08 12.74
N TYR A 9 -12.00 18.17 12.35
CA TYR A 9 -13.32 18.54 11.82
C TYR A 9 -14.19 18.87 13.05
N LYS A 10 -14.55 20.15 13.23
CA LYS A 10 -15.36 20.65 14.36
C LYS A 10 -14.78 20.35 15.77
N GLY A 11 -13.46 20.44 15.96
CA GLY A 11 -12.84 20.37 17.29
C GLY A 11 -12.79 18.98 17.94
N ALA A 12 -13.25 17.92 17.26
CA ALA A 12 -13.09 16.55 17.73
C ALA A 12 -11.80 15.92 17.17
N ASP A 13 -11.09 15.17 18.02
CA ASP A 13 -9.99 14.30 17.58
C ASP A 13 -10.60 13.20 16.70
N ILE A 14 -10.33 13.26 15.38
CA ILE A 14 -10.90 12.28 14.46
C ILE A 14 -10.08 11.00 14.57
N ASP A 15 -10.69 10.00 15.20
CA ASP A 15 -10.18 8.63 15.21
C ASP A 15 -9.97 8.14 13.75
N ALA A 16 -8.77 7.67 13.45
CA ALA A 16 -8.41 7.15 12.14
C ALA A 16 -9.33 6.00 11.70
N LEU A 17 -9.84 5.19 12.64
CA LEU A 17 -10.79 4.12 12.35
C LEU A 17 -12.18 4.66 12.00
N LYS A 18 -12.65 5.73 12.66
CA LYS A 18 -13.90 6.41 12.25
C LYS A 18 -13.77 7.04 10.86
N THR A 19 -12.59 7.52 10.51
CA THR A 19 -12.29 8.00 9.15
C THR A 19 -12.34 6.86 8.14
N ALA A 20 -11.89 5.65 8.51
CA ALA A 20 -11.99 4.46 7.68
C ALA A 20 -13.44 4.15 7.31
N ASP A 21 -14.39 4.31 8.24
CA ASP A 21 -15.82 4.08 7.99
C ASP A 21 -16.37 4.98 6.89
N ILE A 22 -16.12 6.29 7.01
CA ILE A 22 -16.55 7.28 6.02
C ILE A 22 -15.85 7.03 4.69
N THR A 23 -14.55 6.75 4.74
CA THR A 23 -13.73 6.51 3.54
C THR A 23 -14.21 5.29 2.78
N ALA A 24 -14.48 4.18 3.48
CA ALA A 24 -14.96 2.95 2.86
C ALA A 24 -16.34 3.14 2.22
N VAL A 25 -17.26 3.88 2.85
CA VAL A 25 -18.56 4.19 2.24
C VAL A 25 -18.39 4.95 0.93
N ASN A 26 -17.55 6.00 0.92
CA ASN A 26 -17.29 6.78 -0.29
C ASN A 26 -16.57 5.95 -1.36
N LEU A 27 -15.63 5.11 -0.95
CA LEU A 27 -14.91 4.21 -1.84
C LEU A 27 -15.86 3.22 -2.53
N LYS A 28 -16.80 2.61 -1.78
CA LYS A 28 -17.83 1.73 -2.36
C LYS A 28 -18.72 2.47 -3.36
N ARG A 29 -19.12 3.71 -3.04
CA ARG A 29 -19.90 4.54 -3.97
C ARG A 29 -19.14 4.78 -5.27
N LEU A 30 -17.84 5.09 -5.17
CA LEU A 30 -16.98 5.26 -6.34
C LEU A 30 -16.85 3.96 -7.15
N ILE A 31 -16.57 2.84 -6.50
CA ILE A 31 -16.48 1.51 -7.12
C ILE A 31 -17.76 1.19 -7.90
N ARG A 32 -18.92 1.37 -7.27
CA ARG A 32 -20.23 1.13 -7.91
C ARG A 32 -20.49 2.07 -9.07
N ALA A 33 -20.07 3.33 -8.97
CA ALA A 33 -20.17 4.27 -10.08
C ALA A 33 -19.28 3.86 -11.27
N ILE A 34 -18.06 3.37 -11.02
CA ILE A 34 -17.19 2.80 -12.06
C ILE A 34 -17.88 1.59 -12.72
N HIS A 35 -18.40 0.65 -11.93
CA HIS A 35 -19.07 -0.53 -12.47
C HIS A 35 -20.40 -0.25 -13.17
N ALA A 36 -21.11 0.80 -12.78
CA ALA A 36 -22.30 1.24 -13.50
C ALA A 36 -21.97 1.69 -14.93
N LEU A 37 -20.78 2.26 -15.15
CA LEU A 37 -20.30 2.66 -16.47
C LEU A 37 -19.62 1.52 -17.22
N SER A 38 -18.90 0.65 -16.51
CA SER A 38 -18.18 -0.49 -17.09
C SER A 38 -18.17 -1.68 -16.11
N PRO A 39 -19.17 -2.59 -16.22
CA PRO A 39 -19.32 -3.71 -15.27
C PRO A 39 -18.15 -4.71 -15.26
N LYS A 40 -17.35 -4.73 -16.33
CA LYS A 40 -16.21 -5.66 -16.50
C LYS A 40 -14.88 -5.08 -16.04
N THR A 41 -14.84 -3.81 -15.62
CA THR A 41 -13.62 -3.19 -15.14
C THR A 41 -13.20 -3.83 -13.81
N ALA A 42 -11.92 -4.19 -13.69
CA ALA A 42 -11.35 -4.54 -12.40
C ALA A 42 -10.94 -3.27 -11.64
N VAL A 43 -11.33 -3.15 -10.38
CA VAL A 43 -10.94 -2.05 -9.51
C VAL A 43 -9.97 -2.56 -8.45
N LEU A 44 -8.75 -2.00 -8.44
CA LEU A 44 -7.74 -2.29 -7.43
C LEU A 44 -7.74 -1.19 -6.38
N VAL A 45 -7.97 -1.57 -5.12
CA VAL A 45 -7.85 -0.67 -3.97
C VAL A 45 -6.51 -0.93 -3.31
N LEU A 46 -5.61 0.04 -3.37
CA LEU A 46 -4.28 -0.08 -2.78
C LEU A 46 -4.33 0.13 -1.27
N ALA A 47 -3.59 -0.71 -0.53
CA ALA A 47 -3.29 -0.45 0.86
C ALA A 47 -2.61 0.92 1.04
N ARG A 48 -2.92 1.58 2.15
CA ARG A 48 -2.20 2.79 2.55
C ARG A 48 -0.83 2.40 3.07
N HIS A 49 0.23 3.00 2.54
CA HIS A 49 1.58 2.84 3.09
C HIS A 49 1.73 3.63 4.40
N PRO A 50 2.68 3.27 5.28
CA PRO A 50 2.98 4.07 6.46
C PRO A 50 3.37 5.51 6.09
N ASP A 51 2.95 6.47 6.90
CA ASP A 51 3.38 7.86 6.82
C ASP A 51 4.43 8.10 7.89
N THR A 52 5.62 8.53 7.48
CA THR A 52 6.75 8.70 8.39
C THR A 52 6.95 10.14 8.85
N ARG A 53 6.24 11.12 8.26
CA ARG A 53 6.17 12.60 8.48
C ARG A 53 7.46 13.40 8.70
N GLN A 54 8.51 12.78 9.21
CA GLN A 54 9.72 13.40 9.74
C GLN A 54 10.99 12.64 9.35
N ILE A 55 10.89 11.38 8.91
CA ILE A 55 12.05 10.56 8.50
C ILE A 55 11.80 9.84 7.18
N VAL A 56 12.86 9.37 6.54
CA VAL A 56 12.77 8.62 5.26
C VAL A 56 12.71 7.09 5.44
N TYR A 57 12.71 6.60 6.69
CA TYR A 57 12.77 5.17 7.00
C TYR A 57 11.44 4.62 7.52
N THR A 58 11.08 3.41 7.10
CA THR A 58 9.93 2.69 7.66
C THR A 58 10.19 2.34 9.12
N ARG A 59 9.24 2.65 10.01
CA ARG A 59 9.31 2.33 11.45
C ARG A 59 8.27 1.31 11.84
N GLU A 60 8.63 0.44 12.77
CA GLU A 60 7.70 -0.53 13.36
C GLU A 60 6.51 0.18 14.02
N SER A 61 6.73 1.32 14.68
CA SER A 61 5.69 2.07 15.36
C SER A 61 4.56 2.59 14.46
N SER A 62 4.79 2.74 13.15
CA SER A 62 3.75 3.19 12.21
C SER A 62 2.97 2.05 11.56
N LEU A 63 3.41 0.80 11.72
CA LEU A 63 2.77 -0.35 11.07
C LEU A 63 1.42 -0.73 11.69
N PRO A 64 1.26 -0.90 13.03
CA PRO A 64 0.02 -1.43 13.59
C PRO A 64 -1.23 -0.62 13.24
N ALA A 65 -1.16 0.71 13.35
CA ALA A 65 -2.29 1.58 13.04
C ALA A 65 -2.67 1.55 11.55
N ILE A 66 -1.67 1.48 10.68
CA ILE A 66 -1.87 1.44 9.23
C ILE A 66 -2.38 0.07 8.79
N SER A 67 -1.85 -1.02 9.34
CA SER A 67 -2.34 -2.37 9.12
C SER A 67 -3.80 -2.52 9.57
N ALA A 68 -4.15 -1.98 10.75
CA ALA A 68 -5.54 -1.99 11.23
C ALA A 68 -6.48 -1.19 10.31
N LEU A 69 -6.04 -0.02 9.83
CA LEU A 69 -6.80 0.78 8.86
C LEU A 69 -7.00 0.03 7.54
N ASN A 70 -5.95 -0.57 6.99
CA ASN A 70 -6.00 -1.32 5.74
C ASN A 70 -6.93 -2.53 5.84
N ALA A 71 -6.80 -3.32 6.92
CA ALA A 71 -7.70 -4.45 7.18
C ALA A 71 -9.16 -4.02 7.34
N ALA A 72 -9.42 -2.88 7.98
CA ALA A 72 -10.77 -2.33 8.11
C ALA A 72 -11.36 -1.89 6.76
N VAL A 73 -10.55 -1.30 5.87
CA VAL A 73 -10.97 -0.91 4.52
C VAL A 73 -11.23 -2.16 3.66
N GLU A 74 -10.30 -3.10 3.65
CA GLU A 74 -10.40 -4.39 2.93
C GLU A 74 -11.71 -5.11 3.27
N LYS A 75 -11.97 -5.32 4.56
CA LYS A 75 -13.22 -5.94 5.04
C LYS A 75 -14.49 -5.21 4.59
N LYS A 76 -14.43 -3.89 4.40
CA LYS A 76 -15.63 -3.10 4.04
C LYS A 76 -15.93 -3.11 2.56
N ILE A 77 -14.90 -3.23 1.72
CA ILE A 77 -15.05 -3.37 0.27
C ILE A 77 -15.24 -4.84 -0.14
N GLU A 78 -15.02 -5.79 0.77
CA GLU A 78 -15.34 -7.20 0.59
C GLU A 78 -16.79 -7.34 0.08
N GLY A 79 -16.95 -8.08 -1.02
CA GLY A 79 -18.23 -8.30 -1.69
C GLY A 79 -18.59 -7.32 -2.81
N GLU A 80 -17.81 -6.24 -3.03
CA GLU A 80 -17.97 -5.47 -4.27
C GLU A 80 -17.45 -6.29 -5.48
N PRO A 81 -18.21 -6.40 -6.58
CA PRO A 81 -17.82 -7.24 -7.72
C PRO A 81 -16.56 -6.69 -8.37
N ASN A 82 -15.72 -7.58 -8.93
CA ASN A 82 -14.47 -7.21 -9.64
C ASN A 82 -13.58 -6.21 -8.90
N THR A 83 -13.63 -6.21 -7.57
CA THR A 83 -12.87 -5.30 -6.71
C THR A 83 -11.89 -6.11 -5.88
N PHE A 84 -10.63 -5.69 -5.87
CA PHE A 84 -9.56 -6.42 -5.21
C PHE A 84 -8.73 -5.47 -4.35
N PHE A 85 -8.44 -5.89 -3.12
CA PHE A 85 -7.54 -5.16 -2.24
C PHE A 85 -6.10 -5.58 -2.51
N VAL A 86 -5.21 -4.62 -2.75
CA VAL A 86 -3.79 -4.87 -2.99
C VAL A 86 -3.05 -4.52 -1.72
N ASN A 87 -2.72 -5.54 -0.95
CA ASN A 87 -1.96 -5.38 0.28
C ASN A 87 -0.45 -5.41 0.01
N PHE A 88 0.30 -4.59 0.75
CA PHE A 88 1.76 -4.54 0.69
C PHE A 88 2.31 -3.93 1.97
N SER A 89 3.60 -4.18 2.22
CA SER A 89 4.33 -3.59 3.35
C SER A 89 5.69 -3.09 2.87
N PHE A 90 6.26 -2.14 3.59
CA PHE A 90 7.63 -1.68 3.34
C PHE A 90 8.59 -2.36 4.31
N PRO A 91 9.83 -2.68 3.89
CA PRO A 91 10.81 -3.25 4.80
C PRO A 91 11.16 -2.26 5.92
N LEU A 92 11.27 -2.79 7.14
CA LEU A 92 11.61 -2.02 8.33
C LEU A 92 13.04 -1.48 8.25
N GLY A 93 13.27 -0.27 8.77
CA GLY A 93 14.60 0.33 8.83
C GLY A 93 15.16 0.82 7.49
N GLU A 94 14.44 0.60 6.39
CA GLU A 94 14.90 0.95 5.05
C GLU A 94 14.39 2.30 4.57
N ASN A 95 15.19 2.97 3.74
CA ASN A 95 14.86 4.26 3.14
C ASN A 95 13.83 4.07 2.01
N MET A 96 12.57 4.39 2.29
CA MET A 96 11.44 4.13 1.39
C MET A 96 10.73 5.40 0.90
N PHE A 97 11.14 6.57 1.38
CA PHE A 97 10.48 7.85 1.08
C PHE A 97 11.41 8.85 0.42
N GLN A 98 10.84 9.85 -0.24
CA GLN A 98 11.59 10.93 -0.86
C GLN A 98 12.19 11.85 0.20
N TRP A 99 13.35 12.44 -0.10
CA TRP A 99 14.01 13.37 0.81
C TRP A 99 13.21 14.67 1.00
N LEU A 100 12.69 15.21 -0.12
CA LEU A 100 11.92 16.46 -0.15
C LEU A 100 10.48 16.28 0.34
N SER A 101 9.95 15.07 0.26
CA SER A 101 8.62 14.72 0.77
C SER A 101 8.65 13.38 1.47
N LYS A 102 8.72 13.44 2.81
CA LYS A 102 8.79 12.27 3.70
C LYS A 102 7.44 11.54 3.85
N VAL A 103 6.52 11.81 2.94
CA VAL A 103 5.21 11.16 2.84
C VAL A 103 5.00 10.50 1.47
N HIS A 104 5.86 10.81 0.49
CA HIS A 104 5.82 10.17 -0.83
C HIS A 104 6.86 9.05 -0.89
N PRO A 105 6.49 7.86 -1.35
CA PRO A 105 7.46 6.80 -1.63
C PRO A 105 8.55 7.28 -2.61
N ASN A 106 9.77 6.79 -2.41
CA ASN A 106 10.83 6.89 -3.43
C ASN A 106 10.75 5.69 -4.39
N CYS A 107 11.68 5.59 -5.34
CA CYS A 107 11.69 4.50 -6.33
C CYS A 107 11.65 3.09 -5.71
N ARG A 108 12.19 2.89 -4.49
CA ARG A 108 12.12 1.62 -3.78
C ARG A 108 10.70 1.32 -3.31
N GLY A 109 10.04 2.32 -2.72
CA GLY A 109 8.63 2.20 -2.32
C GLY A 109 7.69 2.05 -3.51
N ASP A 110 7.90 2.80 -4.58
CA ASP A 110 7.13 2.66 -5.82
C ASP A 110 7.30 1.26 -6.42
N ARG A 111 8.51 0.69 -6.38
CA ARG A 111 8.77 -0.69 -6.82
C ARG A 111 7.97 -1.71 -6.01
N VAL A 112 7.93 -1.58 -4.68
CA VAL A 112 7.12 -2.47 -3.84
C VAL A 112 5.64 -2.36 -4.21
N MET A 113 5.12 -1.14 -4.34
CA MET A 113 3.72 -0.92 -4.71
C MET A 113 3.39 -1.50 -6.09
N ALA A 114 4.24 -1.26 -7.09
CA ALA A 114 4.05 -1.75 -8.45
C ALA A 114 4.10 -3.28 -8.53
N THR A 115 5.08 -3.91 -7.86
CA THR A 115 5.21 -5.38 -7.84
C THR A 115 4.01 -6.04 -7.16
N SER A 116 3.48 -5.47 -6.06
CA SER A 116 2.25 -5.94 -5.41
C SER A 116 1.01 -5.79 -6.31
N VAL A 117 0.90 -4.71 -7.08
CA VAL A 117 -0.16 -4.56 -8.09
C VAL A 117 -0.07 -5.66 -9.15
N MET A 118 1.12 -5.91 -9.70
CA MET A 118 1.33 -6.94 -10.71
C MET A 118 1.01 -8.34 -10.17
N GLU A 119 1.38 -8.62 -8.93
CA GLU A 119 1.05 -9.87 -8.24
C GLU A 119 -0.46 -10.04 -8.05
N ALA A 120 -1.17 -8.99 -7.62
CA ALA A 120 -2.62 -9.03 -7.44
C ALA A 120 -3.34 -9.23 -8.78
N LEU A 121 -2.95 -8.49 -9.81
CA LEU A 121 -3.49 -8.63 -11.16
C LEU A 121 -3.32 -10.06 -11.70
N PHE A 122 -2.16 -10.68 -11.47
CA PHE A 122 -1.92 -12.06 -11.87
C PHE A 122 -2.73 -13.06 -11.03
N SER A 123 -2.76 -12.89 -9.71
CA SER A 123 -3.47 -13.78 -8.76
C SER A 123 -4.97 -13.81 -9.02
N HIS A 124 -5.55 -12.68 -9.43
CA HIS A 124 -6.95 -12.55 -9.82
C HIS A 124 -7.21 -12.85 -11.30
N LYS A 125 -6.22 -13.37 -12.03
CA LYS A 125 -6.32 -13.77 -13.45
C LYS A 125 -6.75 -12.63 -14.39
N ILE A 126 -6.45 -11.38 -14.01
CA ILE A 126 -6.63 -10.21 -14.87
C ILE A 126 -5.50 -10.16 -15.89
N LEU A 127 -4.29 -10.51 -15.48
CA LEU A 127 -3.15 -10.73 -16.37
C LEU A 127 -2.92 -12.22 -16.57
N SER A 128 -2.52 -12.60 -17.79
CA SER A 128 -2.18 -13.98 -18.14
C SER A 128 -0.79 -14.41 -17.63
N ARG A 129 0.08 -13.45 -17.31
CA ARG A 129 1.43 -13.66 -16.80
C ARG A 129 1.74 -12.65 -15.69
N GLY A 130 2.37 -13.12 -14.64
CA GLY A 130 2.84 -12.32 -13.51
C GLY A 130 4.36 -12.20 -13.48
N LEU A 131 4.84 -11.55 -12.43
CA LEU A 131 6.26 -11.60 -12.05
C LEU A 131 6.53 -12.88 -11.26
N ALA A 132 7.72 -13.45 -11.38
CA ALA A 132 8.14 -14.55 -10.53
C ALA A 132 8.64 -13.92 -9.23
N LEU A 133 7.82 -13.89 -8.19
CA LEU A 133 8.16 -13.17 -6.96
C LEU A 133 8.38 -14.14 -5.80
N GLY A 134 9.50 -13.98 -5.10
CA GLY A 134 9.79 -14.72 -3.88
C GLY A 134 8.94 -14.27 -2.70
N SER A 135 9.09 -14.95 -1.56
CA SER A 135 8.49 -14.56 -0.27
C SER A 135 8.84 -13.11 0.08
N ALA A 136 7.85 -12.32 0.48
CA ALA A 136 8.09 -10.96 0.94
C ALA A 136 8.93 -10.94 2.23
N GLU A 137 8.66 -11.87 3.15
CA GLU A 137 9.35 -12.01 4.43
C GLU A 137 10.86 -12.23 4.25
N GLN A 138 11.25 -13.01 3.24
CA GLN A 138 12.65 -13.36 2.98
C GLN A 138 13.35 -12.38 2.02
N CYS A 139 12.62 -11.83 1.04
CA CYS A 139 13.23 -11.15 -0.09
C CYS A 139 13.10 -9.62 -0.06
N LEU A 140 12.04 -9.07 0.56
CA LEU A 140 11.65 -7.67 0.39
C LEU A 140 12.75 -6.68 0.82
N GLY A 141 13.38 -6.94 1.97
CA GLY A 141 14.46 -6.12 2.53
C GLY A 141 15.87 -6.62 2.22
N ASN A 142 16.04 -7.58 1.32
CA ASN A 142 17.35 -8.17 1.05
C ASN A 142 18.11 -7.35 -0.01
N SER A 143 19.34 -6.95 0.31
CA SER A 143 20.20 -6.11 -0.54
C SER A 143 21.26 -6.90 -1.34
N ALA A 144 21.36 -8.22 -1.15
CA ALA A 144 22.37 -9.07 -1.77
C ALA A 144 22.03 -9.45 -3.23
N CYS A 145 21.69 -8.47 -4.06
CA CYS A 145 21.08 -8.67 -5.38
C CYS A 145 21.87 -9.57 -6.35
N GLY A 146 23.19 -9.62 -6.23
CA GLY A 146 24.05 -10.44 -7.10
C GLY A 146 24.07 -11.94 -6.75
N SER A 147 23.63 -12.32 -5.54
CA SER A 147 23.64 -13.72 -5.07
C SER A 147 22.24 -14.28 -4.81
N MET A 148 21.20 -13.46 -4.97
CA MET A 148 19.81 -13.86 -4.80
C MET A 148 19.28 -14.65 -6.00
N SER A 149 18.27 -15.50 -5.75
CA SER A 149 17.47 -16.04 -6.85
C SER A 149 16.77 -14.90 -7.61
N LEU A 150 16.46 -15.14 -8.89
CA LEU A 150 15.77 -14.16 -9.73
C LEU A 150 14.47 -13.66 -9.06
N GLU A 151 13.71 -14.58 -8.47
CA GLU A 151 12.44 -14.27 -7.82
C GLU A 151 12.58 -13.29 -6.64
N CYS A 152 13.64 -13.49 -5.89
CA CYS A 152 13.94 -12.74 -4.69
C CYS A 152 14.53 -11.36 -5.07
N CYS A 153 15.35 -11.32 -6.12
CA CYS A 153 15.85 -10.07 -6.72
C CYS A 153 14.71 -9.23 -7.33
N GLN A 154 13.71 -9.87 -7.96
CA GLN A 154 12.52 -9.17 -8.48
C GLN A 154 11.69 -8.56 -7.34
N ARG A 155 11.46 -9.32 -6.25
CA ARG A 155 10.70 -8.87 -5.07
C ARG A 155 11.41 -7.77 -4.26
N SER A 156 12.73 -7.79 -4.16
CA SER A 156 13.47 -6.88 -3.29
C SER A 156 13.22 -5.40 -3.62
N ALA A 157 12.95 -4.62 -2.58
CA ALA A 157 12.86 -3.16 -2.67
C ALA A 157 14.23 -2.50 -2.86
N LEU A 158 15.31 -3.20 -2.51
CA LEU A 158 16.67 -2.66 -2.44
C LEU A 158 17.47 -2.96 -3.70
N CYS A 159 17.02 -3.92 -4.51
CA CYS A 159 17.63 -4.20 -5.80
C CYS A 159 17.20 -3.16 -6.84
N TYR A 160 18.17 -2.68 -7.61
CA TYR A 160 17.96 -1.86 -8.79
C TYR A 160 18.84 -2.41 -9.90
N VAL A 161 18.36 -2.30 -11.14
CA VAL A 161 19.21 -2.50 -12.31
C VAL A 161 20.06 -1.23 -12.37
N ALA A 162 21.37 -1.38 -12.18
CA ALA A 162 22.33 -0.29 -12.36
C ALA A 162 22.53 0.02 -13.85
#